data_AF-A0A5N6QJW6-F1
#
_entry.id   AF-A0A5N6QJW6-F1
#
_cell.length_a   1.000
_cell.length_b   1.000
_cell.length_c   1.000
_cell.angle_alpha   90.00
_cell.angle_beta   90.00
_cell.angle_gamma   90.00
#
_symmetry.space_group_name_H-M   'P 1'
#
loop_
_entity.id
_entity.type
_entity.pdbx_description
1 polymer ?
#
loop_
_entity_poly.entity_id
_entity_poly.type
_entity_poly.pdbx_seq_one_letter_code
_entity_poly.pdbx_strand_id
1 'polypeptide(L)'
;MLVMIKDGKGCLEDEGSGSNGISVHRFKKILEDKGVSMESQESRTVEAANILMAKLRAQLEPFRVITDERSPWEEKSATIRLANKIWKHKQNKLRRKRKRKRIEEMCAKEHERFEQADQEADEWRAREIANDIAKHKVEKMKEVAKLKAKEERKRLELELEQVLIVEKLQELRSIRIQKLKKQGHFLPEEDDKFVERVQAAVEEEERQAIAAADTDATRDAIATAEESRKPLQSHWPDSKVLSSDKGRDKEESIDQIIETENNESPTTVTASEGGTQGSERQGFSGAYESVANLPLEFYHYYHGSNTDMGTLIEVRRTWDAYIRPGGSRIPWNWVQPSPPADEIWASYLVRTK
;
A
#
# COMPACT_ATOMS: atom_id res chain seq x y z
N MET A 1 -6.52 -55.88 68.17
CA MET A 1 -6.79 -56.63 69.42
C MET A 1 -8.27 -56.96 69.38
N LEU A 2 -8.62 -58.17 68.94
CA LEU A 2 -10.00 -58.64 68.81
C LEU A 2 -10.26 -59.59 69.99
N VAL A 3 -11.29 -59.28 70.78
CA VAL A 3 -11.60 -60.01 72.02
C VAL A 3 -12.27 -61.33 71.68
N MET A 4 -11.92 -62.39 72.39
CA MET A 4 -12.44 -63.74 72.14
C MET A 4 -13.94 -63.82 72.44
N ILE A 5 -14.69 -64.41 71.50
CA ILE A 5 -16.04 -64.90 71.75
C ILE A 5 -15.89 -66.19 72.56
N LYS A 6 -16.35 -66.15 73.82
CA LYS A 6 -16.31 -67.26 74.77
C LYS A 6 -17.60 -68.07 74.68
N ASP A 7 -17.48 -69.38 74.81
CA ASP A 7 -18.59 -70.34 74.60
C ASP A 7 -19.86 -70.02 75.42
N GLY A 8 -21.00 -69.97 74.73
CA GLY A 8 -22.33 -69.83 75.33
C GLY A 8 -23.15 -71.10 75.15
N LYS A 9 -23.09 -72.02 76.14
CA LYS A 9 -23.91 -73.25 76.13
C LYS A 9 -25.17 -73.09 77.00
N GLY A 10 -26.25 -72.62 76.36
CA GLY A 10 -27.64 -72.75 76.80
C GLY A 10 -28.13 -71.78 77.89
N CYS A 11 -29.28 -71.12 77.65
CA CYS A 11 -30.54 -71.45 78.32
C CYS A 11 -31.70 -70.58 77.82
N LEU A 12 -32.82 -71.24 77.45
CA LEU A 12 -34.20 -70.75 77.36
C LEU A 12 -34.57 -69.57 76.43
N GLU A 13 -35.87 -69.54 76.13
CA GLU A 13 -36.53 -68.78 75.07
C GLU A 13 -36.88 -67.35 75.49
N ASP A 14 -36.94 -66.44 74.51
CA ASP A 14 -37.88 -65.31 74.52
C ASP A 14 -38.24 -64.95 73.06
N GLU A 15 -39.54 -64.81 72.77
CA GLU A 15 -40.04 -64.40 71.46
C GLU A 15 -40.17 -62.87 71.39
N GLY A 16 -39.36 -62.21 70.56
CA GLY A 16 -39.58 -60.79 70.32
C GLY A 16 -38.63 -60.14 69.32
N SER A 17 -39.21 -59.43 68.34
CA SER A 17 -38.51 -58.66 67.28
C SER A 17 -37.76 -59.54 66.26
N GLY A 18 -38.24 -59.70 65.03
CA GLY A 18 -38.83 -58.67 64.18
C GLY A 18 -37.85 -58.34 63.04
N SER A 19 -38.14 -58.80 61.83
CA SER A 19 -37.34 -58.61 60.60
C SER A 19 -35.97 -59.33 60.54
N ASN A 20 -35.06 -59.13 61.50
CA ASN A 20 -33.67 -59.61 61.36
C ASN A 20 -33.52 -61.15 61.38
N GLY A 21 -34.28 -61.86 62.21
CA GLY A 21 -34.20 -63.33 62.32
C GLY A 21 -34.52 -64.07 61.01
N ILE A 22 -35.47 -63.54 60.22
CA ILE A 22 -35.87 -64.11 58.92
C ILE A 22 -34.72 -63.99 57.89
N SER A 23 -33.99 -62.87 57.93
CA SER A 23 -32.83 -62.64 57.05
C SER A 23 -31.70 -63.62 57.35
N VAL A 24 -31.32 -63.76 58.63
CA VAL A 24 -30.26 -64.69 59.07
C VAL A 24 -30.63 -66.15 58.78
N HIS A 25 -31.87 -66.56 59.08
CA HIS A 25 -32.33 -67.92 58.78
C HIS A 25 -32.33 -68.21 57.27
N ARG A 26 -32.78 -67.26 56.43
CA ARG A 26 -32.70 -67.39 54.96
C ARG A 26 -31.25 -67.49 54.49
N PHE A 27 -30.35 -66.68 55.03
CA PHE A 27 -28.93 -66.69 54.65
C PHE A 27 -28.24 -68.00 55.05
N LYS A 28 -28.51 -68.51 56.26
CA LYS A 28 -28.03 -69.81 56.73
C LYS A 28 -28.47 -70.95 55.80
N LYS A 29 -29.75 -70.98 55.43
CA LYS A 29 -30.27 -71.97 54.46
C LYS A 29 -29.57 -71.89 53.09
N ILE A 30 -29.31 -70.68 52.58
CA ILE A 30 -28.59 -70.47 51.31
C ILE A 30 -27.12 -70.95 51.39
N LEU A 31 -26.50 -70.96 52.58
CA LEU A 31 -25.16 -71.51 52.79
C LEU A 31 -25.17 -73.04 52.89
N GLU A 32 -26.16 -73.60 53.60
CA GLU A 32 -26.44 -75.04 53.66
C GLU A 32 -26.69 -75.62 52.26
N ASP A 33 -27.55 -74.97 51.45
CA ASP A 33 -27.84 -75.33 50.03
C ASP A 33 -26.58 -75.31 49.14
N LYS A 34 -25.53 -74.56 49.53
CA LYS A 34 -24.25 -74.45 48.81
C LYS A 34 -23.14 -75.34 49.40
N GLY A 35 -23.43 -76.12 50.44
CA GLY A 35 -22.44 -76.95 51.12
C GLY A 35 -21.34 -76.16 51.86
N VAL A 36 -21.62 -74.90 52.23
CA VAL A 36 -20.66 -74.01 52.91
C VAL A 36 -21.07 -73.87 54.38
N SER A 37 -20.21 -74.28 55.31
CA SER A 37 -20.45 -74.05 56.75
C SER A 37 -20.50 -72.55 57.05
N MET A 38 -21.41 -72.14 57.93
CA MET A 38 -21.53 -70.74 58.40
C MET A 38 -20.18 -70.20 58.87
N GLU A 39 -19.44 -70.96 59.70
CA GLU A 39 -18.11 -70.62 60.21
C GLU A 39 -17.08 -70.44 59.08
N SER A 40 -17.19 -71.23 58.01
CA SER A 40 -16.31 -71.14 56.82
C SER A 40 -16.64 -69.92 55.95
N GLN A 41 -17.89 -69.46 55.94
CA GLN A 41 -18.28 -68.21 55.29
C GLN A 41 -17.86 -67.01 56.14
N GLU A 42 -18.08 -67.05 57.46
CA GLU A 42 -17.67 -66.01 58.40
C GLU A 42 -16.15 -65.78 58.34
N SER A 43 -15.35 -66.84 58.47
CA SER A 43 -13.88 -66.75 58.33
C SER A 43 -13.45 -66.15 56.97
N ARG A 44 -14.04 -66.56 55.85
CA ARG A 44 -13.81 -65.94 54.52
C ARG A 44 -14.18 -64.45 54.48
N THR A 45 -15.29 -64.04 55.11
CA THR A 45 -15.68 -62.63 55.15
C THR A 45 -14.77 -61.79 56.04
N VAL A 46 -14.31 -62.34 57.17
CA VAL A 46 -13.32 -61.71 58.06
C VAL A 46 -11.96 -61.59 57.36
N GLU A 47 -11.53 -62.62 56.63
CA GLU A 47 -10.33 -62.58 55.81
C GLU A 47 -10.43 -61.52 54.71
N ALA A 48 -11.52 -61.50 53.94
CA ALA A 48 -11.76 -60.48 52.91
C ALA A 48 -11.79 -59.05 53.49
N ALA A 49 -12.41 -58.85 54.66
CA ALA A 49 -12.41 -57.58 55.36
C ALA A 49 -11.00 -57.20 55.84
N ASN A 50 -10.21 -58.15 56.35
CA ASN A 50 -8.81 -57.91 56.75
C ASN A 50 -7.92 -57.57 55.56
N ILE A 51 -8.08 -58.24 54.41
CA ILE A 51 -7.38 -57.92 53.16
C ILE A 51 -7.73 -56.49 52.69
N LEU A 52 -9.02 -56.14 52.71
CA LEU A 52 -9.48 -54.79 52.35
C LEU A 52 -8.91 -53.73 53.29
N MET A 53 -8.94 -53.98 54.61
CA MET A 53 -8.36 -53.09 55.62
C MET A 53 -6.83 -52.97 55.49
N ALA A 54 -6.13 -54.05 55.15
CA ALA A 54 -4.68 -54.01 54.89
C ALA A 54 -4.37 -53.18 53.63
N LYS A 55 -5.16 -53.34 52.56
CA LYS A 55 -5.03 -52.55 51.32
C LYS A 55 -5.29 -51.06 51.56
N LEU A 56 -6.34 -50.71 52.32
CA LEU A 56 -6.61 -49.32 52.69
C LEU A 56 -5.50 -48.72 53.55
N ARG A 57 -4.97 -49.46 54.54
CA ARG A 57 -3.81 -49.00 55.33
C ARG A 57 -2.60 -48.74 54.44
N ALA A 58 -2.25 -49.66 53.54
CA ALA A 58 -1.12 -49.50 52.63
C ALA A 58 -1.28 -48.29 51.68
N GLN A 59 -2.51 -47.99 51.24
CA GLN A 59 -2.79 -46.79 50.43
C GLN A 59 -2.76 -45.48 51.23
N LEU A 60 -3.06 -45.53 52.53
CA LEU A 60 -3.06 -44.37 53.42
C LEU A 60 -1.71 -44.13 54.13
N GLU A 61 -0.82 -45.14 54.16
CA GLU A 61 0.52 -45.06 54.77
C GLU A 61 1.31 -43.80 54.36
N PRO A 62 1.35 -43.37 53.08
CA PRO A 62 2.08 -42.15 52.68
C PRO A 62 1.52 -40.85 53.29
N PHE A 63 0.26 -40.85 53.74
CA PHE A 63 -0.40 -39.69 54.35
C PHE A 63 -0.28 -39.69 55.88
N ARG A 64 0.18 -40.79 56.50
CA ARG A 64 0.30 -40.90 57.97
C ARG A 64 1.20 -39.83 58.57
N VAL A 65 2.26 -39.44 57.87
CA VAL A 65 3.15 -38.31 58.27
C VAL A 65 2.38 -37.01 58.53
N ILE A 66 1.25 -36.81 57.87
CA ILE A 66 0.40 -35.61 57.98
C ILE A 66 -0.67 -35.78 59.07
N THR A 67 -1.23 -36.99 59.22
CA THR A 67 -2.37 -37.26 60.13
C THR A 67 -1.96 -37.76 61.52
N ASP A 68 -0.78 -38.36 61.67
CA ASP A 68 -0.30 -38.92 62.93
C ASP A 68 0.41 -37.82 63.75
N GLU A 69 -0.14 -37.48 64.91
CA GLU A 69 0.46 -36.49 65.80
C GLU A 69 1.87 -36.91 66.26
N ARG A 70 2.15 -38.21 66.32
CA ARG A 70 3.41 -38.79 66.79
C ARG A 70 4.53 -38.83 65.74
N SER A 71 4.24 -38.57 64.46
CA SER A 71 5.29 -38.55 63.41
C SER A 71 6.37 -37.50 63.69
N PRO A 72 7.67 -37.81 63.47
CA PRO A 72 8.78 -36.89 63.71
C PRO A 72 8.61 -35.54 63.01
N TRP A 73 9.02 -34.46 63.68
CA TRP A 73 8.86 -33.10 63.18
C TRP A 73 9.69 -32.86 61.91
N GLU A 74 10.77 -33.60 61.71
CA GLU A 74 11.62 -33.59 60.52
C GLU A 74 10.81 -33.96 59.27
N GLU A 75 9.98 -34.99 59.34
CA GLU A 75 9.14 -35.47 58.23
C GLU A 75 8.02 -34.48 57.92
N LYS A 76 7.35 -33.96 58.95
CA LYS A 76 6.35 -32.89 58.85
C LYS A 76 6.94 -31.62 58.23
N SER A 77 8.16 -31.25 58.62
CA SER A 77 8.86 -30.12 58.00
C SER A 77 9.30 -30.42 56.56
N ALA A 78 9.58 -31.67 56.20
CA ALA A 78 9.97 -32.07 54.85
C ALA A 78 8.79 -31.95 53.88
N THR A 79 7.58 -32.39 54.27
CA THR A 79 6.37 -32.25 53.44
C THR A 79 6.01 -30.77 53.23
N ILE A 80 6.08 -29.93 54.27
CA ILE A 80 5.85 -28.48 54.16
C ILE A 80 6.91 -27.82 53.24
N ARG A 81 8.19 -28.19 53.35
CA ARG A 81 9.26 -27.72 52.45
C ARG A 81 9.02 -28.16 51.00
N LEU A 82 8.52 -29.38 50.78
CA LEU A 82 8.19 -29.91 49.46
C LEU A 82 6.98 -29.19 48.84
N ALA A 83 5.90 -28.97 49.60
CA ALA A 83 4.75 -28.17 49.16
C ALA A 83 5.16 -26.74 48.76
N ASN A 84 6.01 -26.10 49.57
CA ASN A 84 6.57 -24.78 49.27
C ASN A 84 7.46 -24.78 48.00
N LYS A 85 8.29 -25.81 47.79
CA LYS A 85 9.06 -25.98 46.54
C LYS A 85 8.13 -26.11 45.33
N ILE A 86 7.07 -26.91 45.42
CA ILE A 86 6.08 -27.10 44.34
C ILE A 86 5.35 -25.78 44.03
N TRP A 87 4.92 -25.04 45.05
CA TRP A 87 4.26 -23.74 44.87
C TRP A 87 5.20 -22.70 44.22
N LYS A 88 6.44 -22.57 44.73
CA LYS A 88 7.47 -21.69 44.13
C LYS A 88 7.78 -22.10 42.68
N HIS A 89 7.84 -23.39 42.37
CA HIS A 89 8.02 -23.87 41.00
C HIS A 89 6.84 -23.50 40.09
N LYS A 90 5.59 -23.70 40.52
CA LYS A 90 4.38 -23.27 39.77
C LYS A 90 4.41 -21.76 39.49
N GLN A 91 4.69 -20.94 40.51
CA GLN A 91 4.81 -19.48 40.35
C GLN A 91 5.96 -19.09 39.40
N ASN A 92 7.13 -19.70 39.52
CA ASN A 92 8.25 -19.44 38.61
C ASN A 92 7.96 -19.88 37.16
N LYS A 93 7.22 -20.99 36.95
CA LYS A 93 6.77 -21.42 35.62
C LYS A 93 5.84 -20.39 34.98
N LEU A 94 4.90 -19.83 35.75
CA LEU A 94 4.01 -18.75 35.30
C LEU A 94 4.78 -17.45 35.01
N ARG A 95 5.69 -17.03 35.90
CA ARG A 95 6.55 -15.84 35.70
C ARG A 95 7.43 -15.97 34.46
N ARG A 96 8.04 -17.14 34.22
CA ARG A 96 8.82 -17.43 33.00
C ARG A 96 7.96 -17.39 31.74
N LYS A 97 6.73 -17.94 31.77
CA LYS A 97 5.77 -17.81 30.65
C LYS A 97 5.42 -16.34 30.35
N ARG A 98 5.08 -15.54 31.37
CA ARG A 98 4.80 -14.10 31.23
C ARG A 98 6.00 -13.27 30.77
N LYS A 99 7.24 -13.66 31.15
CA LYS A 99 8.45 -13.01 30.63
C LYS A 99 8.66 -13.32 29.15
N ARG A 100 8.48 -14.57 28.71
CA ARG A 100 8.60 -14.92 27.28
C ARG A 100 7.56 -14.21 26.42
N LYS A 101 6.28 -14.21 26.81
CA LYS A 101 5.23 -13.46 26.09
C LYS A 101 5.58 -11.99 25.91
N ARG A 102 6.04 -11.30 26.95
CA ARG A 102 6.46 -9.88 26.84
C ARG A 102 7.71 -9.66 25.98
N ILE A 103 8.58 -10.66 25.80
CA ILE A 103 9.71 -10.57 24.88
C ILE A 103 9.21 -10.78 23.45
N GLU A 104 8.37 -11.79 23.22
CA GLU A 104 7.70 -12.08 21.95
C GLU A 104 6.86 -10.89 21.46
N GLU A 105 6.07 -10.25 22.34
CA GLU A 105 5.33 -9.00 22.09
C GLU A 105 6.25 -7.80 21.75
N MET A 106 7.46 -7.75 22.29
CA MET A 106 8.43 -6.69 21.98
C MET A 106 9.13 -6.94 20.63
N CYS A 107 9.54 -8.19 20.36
CA CYS A 107 10.11 -8.57 19.08
C CYS A 107 9.09 -8.43 17.94
N ALA A 108 7.82 -8.80 18.15
CA ALA A 108 6.76 -8.59 17.17
C ALA A 108 6.62 -7.11 16.78
N LYS A 109 6.57 -6.21 17.77
CA LYS A 109 6.56 -4.74 17.54
C LYS A 109 7.83 -4.20 16.90
N GLU A 110 8.95 -4.88 17.05
CA GLU A 110 10.21 -4.54 16.39
C GLU A 110 10.17 -4.95 14.92
N HIS A 111 9.68 -6.15 14.61
CA HIS A 111 9.42 -6.62 13.24
C HIS A 111 8.38 -5.74 12.53
N GLU A 112 7.24 -5.43 13.16
CA GLU A 112 6.21 -4.53 12.62
C GLU A 112 6.80 -3.15 12.22
N ARG A 113 7.77 -2.62 12.97
CA ARG A 113 8.44 -1.35 12.64
C ARG A 113 9.40 -1.49 11.46
N PHE A 114 10.10 -2.62 11.34
CA PHE A 114 10.95 -2.89 10.18
C PHE A 114 10.11 -3.07 8.92
N GLU A 115 8.99 -3.80 9.00
CA GLU A 115 8.03 -3.96 7.90
C GLU A 115 7.42 -2.62 7.48
N GLN A 116 7.07 -1.73 8.43
CA GLN A 116 6.61 -0.37 8.14
C GLN A 116 7.68 0.46 7.43
N ALA A 117 8.93 0.43 7.90
CA ALA A 117 10.03 1.18 7.26
C ALA A 117 10.36 0.68 5.84
N ASP A 118 10.24 -0.63 5.60
CA ASP A 118 10.43 -1.25 4.28
C ASP A 118 9.29 -0.85 3.31
N GLN A 119 8.04 -0.90 3.80
CA GLN A 119 6.86 -0.38 3.07
C GLN A 119 6.99 1.11 2.73
N GLU A 120 7.40 1.95 3.69
CA GLU A 120 7.64 3.38 3.45
C GLU A 120 8.74 3.63 2.41
N ALA A 121 9.80 2.82 2.41
CA ALA A 121 10.88 2.91 1.43
C ALA A 121 10.43 2.49 0.03
N ASP A 122 9.62 1.44 -0.08
CA ASP A 122 9.07 0.98 -1.36
C ASP A 122 7.99 1.91 -1.90
N GLU A 123 7.14 2.47 -1.06
CA GLU A 123 6.23 3.55 -1.44
C GLU A 123 7.00 4.78 -1.92
N TRP A 124 8.08 5.17 -1.24
CA TRP A 124 8.91 6.29 -1.67
C TRP A 124 9.57 6.03 -3.04
N ARG A 125 10.10 4.82 -3.26
CA ARG A 125 10.64 4.40 -4.56
C ARG A 125 9.57 4.42 -5.66
N ALA A 126 8.38 3.91 -5.38
CA ALA A 126 7.26 3.93 -6.33
C ALA A 126 6.83 5.36 -6.69
N ARG A 127 6.79 6.28 -5.71
CA ARG A 127 6.52 7.70 -5.93
C ARG A 127 7.58 8.36 -6.80
N GLU A 128 8.87 8.10 -6.59
CA GLU A 128 9.90 8.75 -7.41
C GLU A 128 9.95 8.18 -8.85
N ILE A 129 9.73 6.88 -9.03
CA ILE A 129 9.54 6.28 -10.37
C ILE A 129 8.34 6.92 -11.08
N ALA A 130 7.22 7.13 -10.39
CA ALA A 130 6.06 7.81 -10.95
C ALA A 130 6.35 9.29 -11.30
N ASN A 131 7.10 10.00 -10.44
CA ASN A 131 7.55 11.37 -10.70
C ASN A 131 8.43 11.43 -11.96
N ASP A 132 9.40 10.53 -12.13
CA ASP A 132 10.28 10.50 -13.29
C ASP A 132 9.54 10.16 -14.59
N ILE A 133 8.61 9.20 -14.55
CA ILE A 133 7.70 8.90 -15.66
C ILE A 133 6.88 10.15 -16.03
N ALA A 134 6.39 10.91 -15.05
CA ALA A 134 5.64 12.14 -15.28
C ALA A 134 6.51 13.28 -15.86
N LYS A 135 7.73 13.50 -15.32
CA LYS A 135 8.71 14.47 -15.85
C LYS A 135 9.01 14.18 -17.32
N HIS A 136 9.37 12.93 -17.64
CA HIS A 136 9.69 12.48 -18.99
C HIS A 136 8.48 12.58 -19.96
N LYS A 137 7.26 12.31 -19.49
CA LYS A 137 6.03 12.53 -20.29
C LYS A 137 5.82 14.02 -20.62
N VAL A 138 6.03 14.91 -19.64
CA VAL A 138 5.94 16.36 -19.84
C VAL A 138 7.04 16.87 -20.80
N GLU A 139 8.25 16.32 -20.73
CA GLU A 139 9.34 16.65 -21.65
C GLU A 139 9.00 16.23 -23.09
N LYS A 140 8.53 15.01 -23.31
CA LYS A 140 8.02 14.57 -24.62
C LYS A 140 6.90 15.45 -25.15
N MET A 141 5.95 15.87 -24.30
CA MET A 141 4.90 16.82 -24.70
C MET A 141 5.47 18.19 -25.09
N LYS A 142 6.49 18.70 -24.38
CA LYS A 142 7.20 19.94 -24.73
C LYS A 142 7.96 19.81 -26.06
N GLU A 143 8.53 18.65 -26.37
CA GLU A 143 9.19 18.39 -27.65
C GLU A 143 8.18 18.39 -28.80
N VAL A 144 7.06 17.67 -28.67
CA VAL A 144 5.96 17.70 -29.65
C VAL A 144 5.43 19.12 -29.86
N ALA A 145 5.22 19.89 -28.79
CA ALA A 145 4.80 21.29 -28.89
C ALA A 145 5.83 22.18 -29.61
N LYS A 146 7.14 21.98 -29.36
CA LYS A 146 8.21 22.67 -30.08
C LYS A 146 8.27 22.31 -31.56
N LEU A 147 7.98 21.06 -31.93
CA LEU A 147 7.93 20.64 -33.34
C LEU A 147 6.74 21.29 -34.06
N LYS A 148 5.52 21.18 -33.50
CA LYS A 148 4.33 21.85 -34.06
C LYS A 148 4.52 23.36 -34.20
N ALA A 149 5.11 24.02 -33.20
CA ALA A 149 5.40 25.45 -33.27
C ALA A 149 6.44 25.83 -34.34
N LYS A 150 7.35 24.92 -34.73
CA LYS A 150 8.28 25.13 -35.86
C LYS A 150 7.60 24.88 -37.21
N GLU A 151 6.69 23.92 -37.29
CA GLU A 151 5.90 23.61 -38.49
C GLU A 151 4.95 24.77 -38.83
N GLU A 152 4.17 25.26 -37.86
CA GLU A 152 3.31 26.42 -38.05
C GLU A 152 4.10 27.70 -38.40
N ARG A 153 5.30 27.89 -37.84
CA ARG A 153 6.17 29.01 -38.25
C ARG A 153 6.58 28.94 -39.71
N LYS A 154 6.99 27.76 -40.20
CA LYS A 154 7.33 27.56 -41.62
C LYS A 154 6.12 27.75 -42.53
N ARG A 155 4.95 27.30 -42.11
CA ARG A 155 3.69 27.51 -42.83
C ARG A 155 3.40 29.02 -42.99
N LEU A 156 3.42 29.76 -41.89
CA LEU A 156 3.19 31.21 -41.88
C LEU A 156 4.26 31.98 -42.67
N GLU A 157 5.51 31.50 -42.69
CA GLU A 157 6.60 32.07 -43.49
C GLU A 157 6.32 31.94 -45.00
N LEU A 158 5.83 30.78 -45.46
CA LEU A 158 5.41 30.55 -46.85
C LEU A 158 4.15 31.37 -47.23
N GLU A 159 3.15 31.44 -46.33
CA GLU A 159 1.96 32.27 -46.54
C GLU A 159 2.33 33.77 -46.63
N LEU A 160 3.28 34.24 -45.82
CA LEU A 160 3.80 35.60 -45.87
C LEU A 160 4.61 35.88 -47.15
N GLU A 161 5.46 34.95 -47.60
CA GLU A 161 6.18 35.07 -48.88
C GLU A 161 5.19 35.19 -50.05
N GLN A 162 4.11 34.40 -50.06
CA GLN A 162 3.07 34.48 -51.08
C GLN A 162 2.35 35.84 -51.07
N VAL A 163 1.99 36.36 -49.89
CA VAL A 163 1.38 37.70 -49.75
C VAL A 163 2.33 38.79 -50.24
N LEU A 164 3.62 38.71 -49.93
CA LEU A 164 4.63 39.66 -50.38
C LEU A 164 4.77 39.66 -51.92
N ILE A 165 4.73 38.49 -52.56
CA ILE A 165 4.73 38.38 -54.02
C ILE A 165 3.47 39.04 -54.61
N VAL A 166 2.30 38.83 -54.01
CA VAL A 166 1.04 39.47 -54.46
C VAL A 166 1.11 40.99 -54.32
N GLU A 167 1.63 41.52 -53.21
CA GLU A 167 1.85 42.96 -53.01
C GLU A 167 2.77 43.54 -54.11
N LYS A 168 3.89 42.88 -54.42
CA LYS A 168 4.79 43.31 -55.52
C LYS A 168 4.15 43.22 -56.90
N LEU A 169 3.27 42.25 -57.15
CA LEU A 169 2.48 42.20 -58.38
C LEU A 169 1.44 43.34 -58.43
N GLN A 170 0.84 43.73 -57.31
CA GLN A 170 -0.07 44.88 -57.22
C GLN A 170 0.66 46.22 -57.41
N GLU A 171 1.87 46.39 -56.87
CA GLU A 171 2.75 47.54 -57.15
C GLU A 171 3.07 47.63 -58.65
N LEU A 172 3.49 46.52 -59.27
CA LEU A 172 3.80 46.45 -60.70
C LEU A 172 2.56 46.72 -61.59
N ARG A 173 1.39 46.17 -61.22
CA ARG A 173 0.10 46.47 -61.86
C ARG A 173 -0.18 47.97 -61.79
N SER A 174 -0.06 48.57 -60.60
CA SER A 174 -0.28 50.01 -60.37
C SER A 174 0.63 50.90 -61.22
N ILE A 175 1.93 50.57 -61.30
CA ILE A 175 2.91 51.29 -62.15
C ILE A 175 2.56 51.14 -63.63
N ARG A 176 2.18 49.95 -64.09
CA ARG A 176 1.76 49.69 -65.47
C ARG A 176 0.49 50.45 -65.83
N ILE A 177 -0.50 50.47 -64.94
CA ILE A 177 -1.73 51.26 -65.07
C ILE A 177 -1.40 52.75 -65.18
N GLN A 178 -0.58 53.31 -64.28
CA GLN A 178 -0.18 54.72 -64.36
C GLN A 178 0.55 55.05 -65.67
N LYS A 179 1.38 54.13 -66.20
CA LYS A 179 2.03 54.29 -67.50
C LYS A 179 1.02 54.29 -68.65
N LEU A 180 0.04 53.38 -68.64
CA LEU A 180 -1.03 53.30 -69.63
C LEU A 180 -1.95 54.54 -69.59
N LYS A 181 -2.32 55.03 -68.41
CA LYS A 181 -3.08 56.29 -68.23
C LYS A 181 -2.32 57.50 -68.77
N LYS A 182 -1.00 57.58 -68.53
CA LYS A 182 -0.12 58.61 -69.14
C LYS A 182 0.00 58.50 -70.67
N GLN A 183 -0.26 57.32 -71.23
CA GLN A 183 -0.31 57.09 -72.69
C GLN A 183 -1.72 57.31 -73.27
N GLY A 184 -2.71 57.71 -72.46
CA GLY A 184 -4.08 57.97 -72.90
C GLY A 184 -5.02 56.76 -72.88
N HIS A 185 -4.59 55.61 -72.35
CA HIS A 185 -5.46 54.44 -72.20
C HIS A 185 -6.32 54.56 -70.94
N PHE A 186 -7.64 54.43 -71.11
CA PHE A 186 -8.63 54.44 -70.04
C PHE A 186 -8.87 53.00 -69.53
N LEU A 187 -9.01 52.80 -68.22
CA LEU A 187 -9.12 51.47 -67.61
C LEU A 187 -10.37 51.38 -66.72
N PRO A 188 -11.45 50.73 -67.18
CA PRO A 188 -12.73 50.68 -66.45
C PRO A 188 -12.64 50.09 -65.04
N GLU A 189 -11.80 49.08 -64.81
CA GLU A 189 -11.70 48.35 -63.53
C GLU A 189 -11.15 49.17 -62.34
N GLU A 190 -10.48 50.30 -62.59
CA GLU A 190 -9.87 51.14 -61.53
C GLU A 190 -10.13 52.64 -61.70
N ASP A 191 -10.92 53.06 -62.70
CA ASP A 191 -11.37 54.44 -62.90
C ASP A 191 -12.88 54.59 -62.62
N ASP A 192 -13.39 53.87 -61.60
CA ASP A 192 -14.75 54.00 -61.08
C ASP A 192 -15.17 55.46 -60.87
N LYS A 193 -14.22 56.35 -60.56
CA LYS A 193 -14.45 57.80 -60.45
C LYS A 193 -15.13 58.43 -61.67
N PHE A 194 -15.09 57.83 -62.86
CA PHE A 194 -15.93 58.29 -63.98
C PHE A 194 -17.34 57.71 -63.91
N VAL A 195 -17.47 56.41 -63.68
CA VAL A 195 -18.76 55.70 -63.55
C VAL A 195 -19.56 56.26 -62.37
N GLU A 196 -18.94 56.43 -61.21
CA GLU A 196 -19.44 57.05 -59.98
C GLU A 196 -19.84 58.53 -60.22
N ARG A 197 -19.11 59.29 -61.04
CA ARG A 197 -19.51 60.67 -61.42
C ARG A 197 -20.67 60.70 -62.40
N VAL A 198 -20.75 59.75 -63.33
CA VAL A 198 -21.89 59.60 -64.25
C VAL A 198 -23.12 59.16 -63.47
N GLN A 199 -22.98 58.18 -62.58
CA GLN A 199 -24.05 57.71 -61.70
C GLN A 199 -24.52 58.81 -60.75
N ALA A 200 -23.61 59.55 -60.11
CA ALA A 200 -23.98 60.71 -59.29
C ALA A 200 -24.66 61.83 -60.10
N ALA A 201 -24.28 62.04 -61.36
CA ALA A 201 -24.95 63.01 -62.24
C ALA A 201 -26.36 62.53 -62.65
N VAL A 202 -26.53 61.23 -62.91
CA VAL A 202 -27.84 60.61 -63.20
C VAL A 202 -28.74 60.62 -61.96
N GLU A 203 -28.23 60.32 -60.77
CA GLU A 203 -28.97 60.44 -59.51
C GLU A 203 -29.37 61.89 -59.20
N GLU A 204 -28.52 62.87 -59.55
CA GLU A 204 -28.84 64.29 -59.39
C GLU A 204 -29.86 64.79 -60.45
N GLU A 205 -29.81 64.27 -61.68
CA GLU A 205 -30.84 64.47 -62.70
C GLU A 205 -32.18 63.85 -62.27
N GLU A 206 -32.17 62.63 -61.73
CA GLU A 206 -33.37 61.95 -61.21
C GLU A 206 -33.97 62.72 -60.03
N ARG A 207 -33.16 63.26 -59.12
CA ARG A 207 -33.63 64.18 -58.06
C ARG A 207 -34.25 65.46 -58.60
N GLN A 208 -33.67 66.04 -59.66
CA GLN A 208 -34.23 67.23 -60.31
C GLN A 208 -35.53 66.90 -61.06
N ALA A 209 -35.64 65.71 -61.67
CA ALA A 209 -36.86 65.23 -62.32
C ALA A 209 -37.96 64.94 -61.29
N ILE A 210 -37.64 64.36 -60.14
CA ILE A 210 -38.58 64.19 -59.01
C ILE A 210 -39.03 65.56 -58.49
N ALA A 211 -38.12 66.52 -58.29
CA ALA A 211 -38.48 67.86 -57.86
C ALA A 211 -39.37 68.59 -58.88
N ALA A 212 -39.09 68.44 -60.18
CA ALA A 212 -39.93 69.00 -61.25
C ALA A 212 -41.31 68.33 -61.28
N ALA A 213 -41.36 67.00 -61.19
CA ALA A 213 -42.59 66.22 -61.09
C ALA A 213 -43.40 66.55 -59.84
N ASP A 214 -42.77 66.82 -58.69
CA ASP A 214 -43.44 67.33 -57.49
C ASP A 214 -43.97 68.76 -57.70
N THR A 215 -43.28 69.63 -58.45
CA THR A 215 -43.80 70.96 -58.80
C THR A 215 -44.96 70.92 -59.78
N ASP A 216 -44.97 69.99 -60.74
CA ASP A 216 -46.12 69.80 -61.64
C ASP A 216 -47.25 69.02 -60.95
N ALA A 217 -46.96 68.03 -60.10
CA ALA A 217 -47.96 67.37 -59.26
C ALA A 217 -48.57 68.32 -58.23
N THR A 218 -47.83 69.31 -57.70
CA THR A 218 -48.42 70.37 -56.88
C THR A 218 -49.19 71.40 -57.72
N ARG A 219 -48.82 71.67 -58.98
CA ARG A 219 -49.68 72.42 -59.92
C ARG A 219 -50.99 71.70 -60.19
N ASP A 220 -50.93 70.40 -60.48
CA ASP A 220 -52.09 69.55 -60.75
C ASP A 220 -52.94 69.35 -59.48
N ALA A 221 -52.31 69.29 -58.30
CA ALA A 221 -53.00 69.32 -57.02
C ALA A 221 -53.68 70.67 -56.75
N ILE A 222 -53.08 71.81 -57.16
CA ILE A 222 -53.73 73.13 -57.09
C ILE A 222 -54.91 73.18 -58.06
N ALA A 223 -54.77 72.67 -59.29
CA ALA A 223 -55.85 72.61 -60.28
C ALA A 223 -57.02 71.71 -59.80
N THR A 224 -56.73 70.52 -59.27
CA THR A 224 -57.75 69.61 -58.71
C THR A 224 -58.32 70.07 -57.36
N ALA A 225 -57.60 70.90 -56.60
CA ALA A 225 -58.12 71.56 -55.40
C ALA A 225 -59.06 72.75 -55.71
N GLU A 226 -58.94 73.39 -56.88
CA GLU A 226 -59.96 74.37 -57.33
C GLU A 226 -61.27 73.69 -57.74
N GLU A 227 -61.23 72.45 -58.26
CA GLU A 227 -62.43 71.72 -58.69
C GLU A 227 -63.21 71.04 -57.53
N SER A 228 -62.56 70.75 -56.39
CA SER A 228 -63.12 69.89 -55.32
C SER A 228 -63.57 70.61 -54.03
N ARG A 229 -64.42 71.64 -54.15
CA ARG A 229 -65.09 72.25 -52.98
C ARG A 229 -66.32 71.45 -52.48
N LYS A 230 -66.18 70.61 -51.43
CA LYS A 230 -67.07 70.49 -50.22
C LYS A 230 -66.76 69.22 -49.36
N PRO A 231 -67.16 69.17 -48.06
CA PRO A 231 -66.22 68.72 -47.02
C PRO A 231 -66.74 67.68 -45.98
N LEU A 232 -65.83 67.28 -45.08
CA LEU A 232 -66.02 66.53 -43.80
C LEU A 232 -66.42 65.02 -43.97
N GLN A 233 -66.08 64.09 -43.06
CA GLN A 233 -65.63 64.20 -41.66
C GLN A 233 -64.82 62.95 -41.18
N SER A 234 -63.84 63.14 -40.28
CA SER A 234 -63.31 62.22 -39.22
C SER A 234 -63.27 60.68 -39.44
N HIS A 235 -62.18 59.95 -39.15
CA HIS A 235 -61.62 59.79 -37.78
C HIS A 235 -60.30 58.98 -37.75
N TRP A 236 -59.32 59.48 -36.98
CA TRP A 236 -58.10 58.84 -36.45
C TRP A 236 -58.21 59.04 -34.90
N PRO A 237 -57.54 58.33 -33.95
CA PRO A 237 -56.30 57.55 -34.03
C PRO A 237 -56.35 56.24 -33.17
N ASP A 238 -55.31 55.60 -32.60
CA ASP A 238 -53.86 55.84 -32.42
C ASP A 238 -53.12 54.55 -31.95
N SER A 239 -51.78 54.54 -31.95
CA SER A 239 -50.82 54.14 -30.84
C SER A 239 -51.09 52.99 -29.83
N LYS A 240 -50.20 52.53 -28.92
CA LYS A 240 -48.78 52.68 -28.46
C LYS A 240 -48.53 51.47 -27.49
N VAL A 241 -47.33 50.98 -27.11
CA VAL A 241 -45.94 51.00 -27.61
C VAL A 241 -45.06 50.17 -26.62
N LEU A 242 -43.87 49.66 -27.02
CA LEU A 242 -42.80 49.07 -26.15
C LEU A 242 -43.14 47.72 -25.43
N SER A 243 -42.21 46.91 -24.89
CA SER A 243 -40.74 47.05 -24.69
C SER A 243 -40.03 45.67 -24.65
N SER A 244 -38.70 45.64 -24.82
CA SER A 244 -37.65 44.80 -24.15
C SER A 244 -37.93 43.33 -23.72
N ASP A 245 -37.00 42.38 -23.81
CA ASP A 245 -35.56 42.49 -23.49
C ASP A 245 -34.70 41.40 -24.21
N LYS A 246 -33.37 41.47 -23.99
CA LYS A 246 -32.25 40.62 -24.47
C LYS A 246 -32.54 39.11 -24.68
N GLY A 247 -31.82 38.38 -25.53
CA GLY A 247 -30.73 38.81 -26.44
C GLY A 247 -29.57 37.80 -26.57
N ARG A 248 -28.93 37.84 -27.74
CA ARG A 248 -27.56 37.38 -28.09
C ARG A 248 -27.26 35.88 -28.28
N ASP A 249 -27.00 35.58 -29.56
CA ASP A 249 -25.70 35.08 -30.08
C ASP A 249 -25.19 33.70 -29.63
N LYS A 250 -25.31 32.65 -30.47
CA LYS A 250 -24.38 32.30 -31.58
C LYS A 250 -24.52 30.84 -32.04
N GLU A 251 -24.18 30.60 -33.31
CA GLU A 251 -24.11 29.27 -33.93
C GLU A 251 -22.85 28.49 -33.52
N GLU A 252 -22.97 27.16 -33.44
CA GLU A 252 -21.85 26.22 -33.38
C GLU A 252 -21.78 25.39 -34.67
N SER A 253 -20.71 25.66 -35.41
CA SER A 253 -19.81 24.73 -36.11
C SER A 253 -20.35 23.39 -36.65
N ILE A 254 -20.25 23.25 -37.97
CA ILE A 254 -20.16 21.98 -38.69
C ILE A 254 -18.76 21.41 -38.54
N ASP A 255 -18.62 20.11 -38.27
CA ASP A 255 -17.43 19.33 -38.58
C ASP A 255 -17.82 17.92 -39.04
N GLN A 256 -17.03 17.34 -39.96
CA GLN A 256 -17.20 16.01 -40.55
C GLN A 256 -15.82 15.39 -40.79
N ILE A 257 -15.73 14.04 -40.75
CA ILE A 257 -14.78 13.20 -41.52
C ILE A 257 -13.29 13.25 -41.05
N ILE A 258 -12.50 12.16 -40.91
CA ILE A 258 -12.73 10.69 -40.92
C ILE A 258 -11.49 9.96 -40.32
N GLU A 259 -11.68 8.71 -39.87
CA GLU A 259 -10.72 7.59 -39.67
C GLU A 259 -9.30 7.76 -39.04
N THR A 260 -8.94 6.79 -38.19
CA THR A 260 -7.69 6.01 -38.36
C THR A 260 -7.78 4.66 -37.65
N GLU A 261 -7.41 3.59 -38.34
CA GLU A 261 -7.27 2.23 -37.78
C GLU A 261 -6.02 2.11 -36.90
N ASN A 262 -5.99 1.15 -35.97
CA ASN A 262 -5.07 -0.01 -36.02
C ASN A 262 -4.96 -0.78 -34.68
N ASN A 263 -5.31 -2.07 -34.77
CA ASN A 263 -4.60 -3.25 -34.28
C ASN A 263 -4.27 -3.47 -32.79
N GLU A 264 -4.94 -4.51 -32.30
CA GLU A 264 -4.57 -5.53 -31.31
C GLU A 264 -3.08 -5.64 -30.88
N SER A 265 -2.91 -5.73 -29.56
CA SER A 265 -1.79 -6.46 -28.92
C SER A 265 -2.12 -7.97 -28.87
N PRO A 266 -1.11 -8.85 -28.75
CA PRO A 266 -0.96 -9.45 -27.43
C PRO A 266 0.48 -9.67 -26.93
N THR A 267 0.58 -9.47 -25.62
CA THR A 267 1.58 -9.94 -24.66
C THR A 267 2.22 -11.31 -24.97
N THR A 268 3.55 -11.40 -24.84
CA THR A 268 4.21 -12.55 -24.17
C THR A 268 5.56 -12.13 -23.56
N VAL A 269 5.95 -12.80 -22.48
CA VAL A 269 7.16 -12.55 -21.69
C VAL A 269 8.02 -13.80 -21.71
N THR A 270 9.32 -13.72 -22.03
CA THR A 270 10.38 -14.55 -21.42
C THR A 270 11.78 -13.99 -21.69
N ALA A 271 12.66 -14.24 -20.72
CA ALA A 271 14.04 -13.79 -20.57
C ALA A 271 15.02 -14.00 -21.74
N SER A 272 16.09 -13.20 -21.74
CA SER A 272 17.39 -13.51 -22.36
C SER A 272 18.50 -13.17 -21.35
N GLU A 273 19.22 -14.17 -20.88
CA GLU A 273 20.45 -14.03 -20.09
C GLU A 273 21.68 -13.87 -21.01
N GLY A 274 22.87 -13.60 -20.43
CA GLY A 274 24.14 -13.98 -21.06
C GLY A 274 24.96 -12.88 -21.75
N GLY A 275 25.08 -11.69 -21.16
CA GLY A 275 26.00 -10.63 -21.62
C GLY A 275 27.33 -10.60 -20.86
N THR A 276 28.27 -11.51 -21.17
CA THR A 276 29.61 -11.50 -20.56
C THR A 276 30.51 -10.44 -21.21
N GLN A 277 30.72 -9.30 -20.54
CA GLN A 277 31.80 -8.37 -20.86
C GLN A 277 32.88 -8.44 -19.79
N GLY A 278 34.12 -8.66 -20.23
CA GLY A 278 35.29 -8.59 -19.35
C GLY A 278 35.68 -7.15 -19.06
N SER A 279 36.28 -6.94 -17.88
CA SER A 279 37.10 -5.76 -17.60
C SER A 279 38.33 -6.22 -16.86
N GLU A 280 39.50 -6.07 -17.50
CA GLU A 280 40.77 -6.28 -16.84
C GLU A 280 41.13 -5.09 -15.95
N ARG A 281 41.67 -5.40 -14.76
CA ARG A 281 42.60 -4.59 -13.97
C ARG A 281 42.17 -3.16 -13.56
N GLN A 282 41.95 -3.01 -12.25
CA GLN A 282 42.65 -1.97 -11.50
C GLN A 282 43.26 -2.62 -10.25
N GLY A 283 44.58 -2.62 -10.14
CA GLY A 283 45.28 -3.37 -9.09
C GLY A 283 45.31 -2.65 -7.74
N PHE A 284 44.99 -3.38 -6.66
CA PHE A 284 45.32 -3.02 -5.27
C PHE A 284 46.26 -4.07 -4.64
N SER A 285 47.23 -4.56 -5.42
CA SER A 285 48.27 -5.50 -4.98
C SER A 285 49.47 -4.76 -4.35
N GLY A 286 49.22 -3.92 -3.36
CA GLY A 286 50.23 -3.03 -2.76
C GLY A 286 50.51 -3.23 -1.27
N ALA A 287 49.72 -4.04 -0.56
CA ALA A 287 49.83 -4.22 0.90
C ALA A 287 49.85 -5.69 1.36
N TYR A 288 49.67 -6.66 0.45
CA TYR A 288 49.45 -8.07 0.81
C TYR A 288 50.71 -8.95 0.78
N GLU A 289 51.86 -8.42 0.37
CA GLU A 289 53.09 -9.21 0.25
C GLU A 289 53.70 -9.60 1.62
N SER A 290 53.24 -9.00 2.71
CA SER A 290 53.76 -9.21 4.07
C SER A 290 53.25 -10.49 4.78
N VAL A 291 52.35 -11.26 4.16
CA VAL A 291 51.64 -12.39 4.81
C VAL A 291 52.28 -13.77 4.49
N ALA A 292 53.21 -13.82 3.54
CA ALA A 292 53.86 -15.08 3.11
C ALA A 292 54.81 -15.72 4.15
N ASN A 293 55.13 -15.00 5.25
CA ASN A 293 56.04 -15.46 6.31
C ASN A 293 55.31 -15.95 7.58
N LEU A 294 53.98 -16.09 7.58
CA LEU A 294 53.25 -16.61 8.74
C LEU A 294 53.33 -18.15 8.82
N PRO A 295 53.30 -18.74 10.03
CA PRO A 295 53.17 -20.19 10.19
C PRO A 295 51.92 -20.72 9.47
N LEU A 296 52.01 -21.95 8.94
CA LEU A 296 51.00 -22.57 8.08
C LEU A 296 49.58 -22.54 8.68
N GLU A 297 49.48 -22.66 10.01
CA GLU A 297 48.25 -22.58 10.80
C GLU A 297 47.50 -21.24 10.63
N PHE A 298 48.24 -20.12 10.55
CA PHE A 298 47.66 -18.81 10.30
C PHE A 298 47.34 -18.60 8.82
N TYR A 299 48.15 -19.16 7.91
CA TYR A 299 47.85 -19.10 6.48
C TYR A 299 46.51 -19.79 6.17
N HIS A 300 46.24 -20.95 6.79
CA HIS A 300 44.94 -21.62 6.71
C HIS A 300 43.79 -20.71 7.22
N TYR A 301 43.98 -20.02 8.34
CA TYR A 301 42.97 -19.12 8.91
C TYR A 301 42.66 -17.88 8.05
N TYR A 302 43.68 -17.25 7.44
CA TYR A 302 43.50 -16.04 6.64
C TYR A 302 43.23 -16.30 5.14
N HIS A 303 43.64 -17.45 4.61
CA HIS A 303 43.57 -17.75 3.17
C HIS A 303 42.86 -19.05 2.79
N GLY A 304 42.60 -19.96 3.74
CA GLY A 304 41.89 -21.20 3.45
C GLY A 304 40.54 -20.95 2.76
N SER A 305 39.81 -19.91 3.20
CA SER A 305 38.48 -19.56 2.68
C SER A 305 38.48 -19.13 1.21
N ASN A 306 39.63 -18.78 0.64
CA ASN A 306 39.75 -18.43 -0.77
C ASN A 306 39.77 -19.68 -1.67
N THR A 307 40.00 -20.86 -1.09
CA THR A 307 40.23 -22.12 -1.82
C THR A 307 39.27 -23.23 -1.40
N ASP A 308 38.82 -23.25 -0.14
CA ASP A 308 37.85 -24.22 0.38
C ASP A 308 36.76 -23.56 1.26
N MET A 309 35.50 -23.87 0.94
CA MET A 309 34.32 -23.45 1.70
C MET A 309 34.22 -24.11 3.08
N GLY A 310 34.81 -25.29 3.29
CA GLY A 310 34.89 -25.94 4.60
C GLY A 310 35.62 -25.06 5.62
N THR A 311 36.81 -24.59 5.27
CA THR A 311 37.59 -23.66 6.13
C THR A 311 36.84 -22.35 6.44
N LEU A 312 36.09 -21.79 5.48
CA LEU A 312 35.26 -20.60 5.70
C LEU A 312 34.16 -20.86 6.74
N ILE A 313 33.53 -22.04 6.70
CA ILE A 313 32.54 -22.46 7.69
C ILE A 313 33.18 -22.65 9.06
N GLU A 314 34.39 -23.21 9.14
CA GLU A 314 35.13 -23.38 10.39
C GLU A 314 35.49 -22.03 11.02
N VAL A 315 36.08 -21.12 10.25
CA VAL A 315 36.37 -19.74 10.70
C VAL A 315 35.07 -19.05 11.12
N ARG A 316 33.97 -19.18 10.37
CA ARG A 316 32.71 -18.58 10.80
C ARG A 316 32.19 -19.16 12.12
N ARG A 317 32.34 -20.46 12.35
CA ARG A 317 31.95 -21.14 13.59
C ARG A 317 32.77 -20.71 14.81
N THR A 318 34.05 -20.34 14.65
CA THR A 318 34.84 -19.79 15.76
C THR A 318 34.41 -18.35 16.08
N TRP A 319 34.11 -17.53 15.06
CA TRP A 319 33.57 -16.18 15.25
C TRP A 319 32.17 -16.15 15.87
N ASP A 320 31.35 -17.16 15.61
CA ASP A 320 30.01 -17.33 16.21
C ASP A 320 30.05 -17.36 17.76
N ALA A 321 31.16 -17.78 18.38
CA ALA A 321 31.34 -17.75 19.83
C ALA A 321 31.39 -16.32 20.41
N TYR A 322 31.73 -15.32 19.59
CA TYR A 322 31.87 -13.91 19.99
C TYR A 322 30.74 -13.02 19.45
N ILE A 323 30.17 -13.36 18.29
CA ILE A 323 29.15 -12.54 17.60
C ILE A 323 27.73 -12.86 18.09
N ARG A 324 27.47 -14.10 18.53
CA ARG A 324 26.13 -14.55 18.91
C ARG A 324 25.62 -13.84 20.19
N PRO A 325 24.33 -13.53 20.32
CA PRO A 325 23.78 -12.92 21.54
C PRO A 325 24.05 -13.78 22.79
N GLY A 326 24.89 -13.25 23.70
CA GLY A 326 25.38 -13.99 24.88
C GLY A 326 26.75 -14.67 24.72
N GLY A 327 27.43 -14.46 23.59
CA GLY A 327 28.82 -14.87 23.36
C GLY A 327 29.84 -14.11 24.21
N SER A 328 31.10 -14.53 24.13
CA SER A 328 32.21 -13.85 24.79
C SER A 328 32.59 -12.56 24.04
N ARG A 329 33.19 -11.59 24.75
CA ARG A 329 33.65 -10.36 24.12
C ARG A 329 34.90 -10.65 23.26
N ILE A 330 34.92 -10.19 22.01
CA ILE A 330 36.08 -10.32 21.11
C ILE A 330 37.34 -9.78 21.84
N PRO A 331 38.46 -10.52 21.87
CA PRO A 331 39.70 -10.04 22.46
C PRO A 331 40.18 -8.75 21.79
N TRP A 332 40.37 -7.69 22.58
CA TRP A 332 40.72 -6.34 22.12
C TRP A 332 42.03 -6.28 21.31
N ASN A 333 42.88 -7.29 21.47
CA ASN A 333 44.20 -7.44 20.87
C ASN A 333 44.22 -8.26 19.56
N TRP A 334 43.08 -8.79 19.09
CA TRP A 334 43.03 -9.63 17.87
C TRP A 334 42.83 -8.85 16.57
N VAL A 335 42.32 -7.63 16.65
CA VAL A 335 42.20 -6.72 15.50
C VAL A 335 42.78 -5.39 15.93
N GLN A 336 44.01 -5.07 15.49
CA GLN A 336 44.45 -3.68 15.53
C GLN A 336 43.56 -2.90 14.55
N PRO A 337 42.84 -1.86 15.00
CA PRO A 337 42.11 -1.01 14.06
C PRO A 337 43.11 -0.35 13.13
N SER A 338 42.74 -0.21 11.86
CA SER A 338 43.49 0.60 10.89
C SER A 338 43.77 1.99 11.48
N PRO A 339 44.93 2.61 11.17
CA PRO A 339 45.16 4.00 11.57
C PRO A 339 44.01 4.88 11.05
N PRO A 340 43.60 5.92 11.79
CA PRO A 340 42.48 6.77 11.40
C PRO A 340 42.72 7.40 10.03
N ALA A 341 41.68 7.43 9.19
CA ALA A 341 41.81 7.93 7.81
C ALA A 341 42.23 9.41 7.74
N ASP A 342 41.81 10.21 8.72
CA ASP A 342 42.17 11.63 8.86
C ASP A 342 42.66 11.94 10.27
N GLU A 343 43.48 12.99 10.37
CA GLU A 343 43.98 13.56 11.64
C GLU A 343 42.84 14.03 12.56
N ILE A 344 41.71 14.48 11.98
CA ILE A 344 40.48 14.81 12.72
C ILE A 344 39.97 13.57 13.48
N TRP A 345 39.87 12.41 12.83
CA TRP A 345 39.45 11.16 13.48
C TRP A 345 40.46 10.67 14.52
N ALA A 346 41.76 10.88 14.29
CA ALA A 346 42.79 10.57 15.27
C ALA A 346 42.64 11.40 16.55
N SER A 347 42.28 12.70 16.44
CA SER A 347 42.11 13.58 17.60
C SER A 347 41.05 13.10 18.60
N TYR A 348 39.97 12.46 18.12
CA TYR A 348 38.91 11.90 18.98
C TYR A 348 39.28 10.58 19.67
N LEU A 349 40.32 9.88 19.19
CA LEU A 349 40.77 8.61 19.75
C LEU A 349 41.84 8.79 20.84
N VAL A 350 42.56 9.92 20.83
CA VAL A 350 43.47 10.31 21.90
C VAL A 350 42.65 10.81 23.10
N ARG A 351 42.27 9.89 23.99
CA ARG A 351 41.79 10.27 25.33
C ARG A 351 42.88 11.08 26.04
N THR A 352 42.61 12.37 26.26
CA THR A 352 43.30 13.19 27.24
C THR A 352 43.23 12.48 28.60
N LYS A 353 44.38 12.28 29.25
CA LYS A 353 44.47 11.75 30.61
C LYS A 353 44.03 12.79 31.64
#